data_AF-A0A7J3JG58-F1
#
_entry.id   AF-A0A7J3JG58-F1
#
_cell.length_a   1.000
_cell.length_b   1.000
_cell.length_c   1.000
_cell.angle_alpha   90.00
_cell.angle_beta   90.00
_cell.angle_gamma   90.00
#
_symmetry.space_group_name_H-M   'P 1'
#
loop_
_entity.id
_entity.type
_entity.pdbx_description
1 polymer ?
#
loop_
_entity_poly.entity_id
_entity_poly.type
_entity_poly.pdbx_seq_one_letter_code
_entity_poly.pdbx_strand_id
1 'polypeptide(L)'
;ASHYLELTKSRSYNVNNKYSEAEQRGAWYALHYTLKRILQMLAPIMPFVTDAIYRELYGKSVHSERFPEPDEEFLEESPELIFRACEVNHAIWKYKKQSGLKLSDPIMERIYLPRTLEPALEELMDLHGLKYVEFYEERPPEDAVDMGSGVYRKPASTI
;
A
#
# COMPACT_ATOMS: atom_id res chain seq x y z
N ALA A 1 8.59 -4.45 4.02
CA ALA A 1 7.36 -4.47 4.85
C ALA A 1 6.65 -3.11 4.96
N SER A 2 7.28 -1.96 4.65
CA SER A 2 6.63 -0.64 4.80
C SER A 2 5.47 -0.37 3.83
N HIS A 3 5.56 -0.77 2.56
CA HIS A 3 4.63 -0.31 1.53
C HIS A 3 3.15 -0.60 1.81
N TYR A 4 2.77 -1.86 2.05
CA TYR A 4 1.36 -2.22 2.25
C TYR A 4 0.76 -1.59 3.52
N LEU A 5 1.53 -1.56 4.61
CA LEU A 5 1.09 -0.90 5.85
C LEU A 5 0.87 0.59 5.63
N GLU A 6 1.79 1.29 4.95
CA GLU A 6 1.62 2.72 4.63
C GLU A 6 0.40 2.96 3.73
N LEU A 7 0.20 2.14 2.70
CA LEU A 7 -0.95 2.26 1.78
C LEU A 7 -2.29 2.05 2.49
N THR A 8 -2.36 1.15 3.47
CA THR A 8 -3.62 0.84 4.17
C THR A 8 -3.92 1.78 5.33
N LYS A 9 -3.00 2.66 5.76
CA LYS A 9 -3.19 3.55 6.92
C LYS A 9 -4.37 4.50 6.76
N SER A 10 -4.52 5.14 5.59
CA SER A 10 -5.61 6.10 5.36
C SER A 10 -6.97 5.43 5.53
N ARG A 11 -7.13 4.26 4.91
CA ARG A 11 -8.33 3.42 4.99
C ARG A 11 -8.57 2.84 6.39
N SER A 12 -7.51 2.44 7.09
CA SER A 12 -7.61 1.82 8.42
C SER A 12 -7.95 2.83 9.51
N TYR A 13 -7.31 4.00 9.52
CA TYR A 13 -7.59 5.05 10.50
C TYR A 13 -8.86 5.83 10.17
N ASN A 14 -9.13 6.05 8.88
CA ASN A 14 -10.31 6.76 8.38
C ASN A 14 -10.58 8.09 9.10
N VAL A 15 -9.52 8.87 9.40
CA VAL A 15 -9.55 10.05 10.29
C VAL A 15 -10.61 11.09 9.92
N ASN A 16 -10.99 11.16 8.63
CA ASN A 16 -11.97 12.10 8.10
C ASN A 16 -13.27 11.44 7.59
N ASN A 17 -13.52 10.16 7.92
CA ASN A 17 -14.63 9.37 7.37
C ASN A 17 -14.69 9.40 5.84
N LYS A 18 -13.52 9.40 5.17
CA LYS A 18 -13.39 9.39 3.71
C LYS A 18 -13.87 8.06 3.14
N TYR A 19 -13.54 6.97 3.81
CA TYR A 19 -13.89 5.61 3.42
C TYR A 19 -15.16 5.15 4.13
N SER A 20 -15.92 4.31 3.46
CA SER A 20 -17.07 3.64 4.06
C SER A 20 -16.63 2.71 5.21
N GLU A 21 -17.58 2.41 6.10
CA GLU A 21 -17.33 1.45 7.18
C GLU A 21 -16.94 0.06 6.65
N ALA A 22 -17.51 -0.35 5.51
CA ALA A 22 -17.17 -1.61 4.85
C ALA A 22 -15.71 -1.64 4.39
N GLU A 23 -15.23 -0.56 3.75
CA GLU A 23 -13.83 -0.45 3.30
C GLU A 23 -12.85 -0.44 4.48
N GLN A 24 -13.18 0.30 5.55
CA GLN A 24 -12.37 0.34 6.77
C GLN A 24 -12.28 -1.04 7.44
N ARG A 25 -13.42 -1.72 7.60
CA ARG A 25 -13.46 -3.09 8.15
C ARG A 25 -12.72 -4.08 7.25
N GLY A 26 -12.77 -3.91 5.93
CA GLY A 26 -11.99 -4.71 4.98
C GLY A 26 -10.48 -4.56 5.18
N ALA A 27 -9.99 -3.33 5.40
CA ALA A 27 -8.59 -3.08 5.73
C ALA A 27 -8.17 -3.75 7.05
N TRP A 28 -9.01 -3.62 8.10
CA TRP A 28 -8.76 -4.28 9.38
C TRP A 28 -8.75 -5.80 9.28
N TYR A 29 -9.68 -6.37 8.51
CA TYR A 29 -9.73 -7.79 8.26
C TYR A 29 -8.44 -8.29 7.61
N ALA A 30 -7.99 -7.65 6.53
CA ALA A 30 -6.75 -8.03 5.85
C ALA A 30 -5.54 -7.94 6.79
N LEU A 31 -5.38 -6.83 7.52
CA LEU A 31 -4.30 -6.66 8.50
C LEU A 31 -4.32 -7.73 9.59
N HIS A 32 -5.50 -8.00 10.15
CA HIS A 32 -5.68 -8.99 11.20
C HIS A 32 -5.38 -10.40 10.69
N TYR A 33 -5.96 -10.77 9.55
CA TYR A 33 -5.79 -12.06 8.90
C TYR A 33 -4.30 -12.33 8.60
N THR A 34 -3.61 -11.37 7.99
CA THR A 34 -2.19 -11.49 7.65
C THR A 34 -1.32 -11.57 8.91
N LEU A 35 -1.57 -10.72 9.92
CA LEU A 35 -0.81 -10.75 11.18
C LEU A 35 -0.98 -12.09 11.90
N LYS A 36 -2.20 -12.61 11.98
CA LYS A 36 -2.49 -13.90 12.63
C LYS A 36 -1.66 -15.03 12.00
N ARG A 37 -1.66 -15.12 10.67
CA ARG A 37 -0.91 -16.15 9.93
C ARG A 37 0.60 -15.97 10.09
N ILE A 38 1.11 -14.74 10.04
CA ILE A 38 2.53 -14.46 10.30
C ILE A 38 2.93 -14.93 11.70
N LEU A 39 2.13 -14.66 12.73
CA LEU A 39 2.42 -15.11 14.09
C LEU A 39 2.43 -16.64 14.19
N GLN A 40 1.48 -17.32 13.56
CA GLN A 40 1.42 -18.79 13.54
C GLN A 40 2.62 -19.40 12.80
N MET A 41 2.98 -18.85 11.63
CA MET A 41 4.13 -19.31 10.84
C MET A 41 5.47 -19.07 11.55
N LEU A 42 5.58 -17.97 12.29
CA LEU A 42 6.80 -17.62 13.03
C LEU A 42 6.89 -18.31 14.39
N ALA A 43 5.81 -18.92 14.89
CA ALA A 43 5.79 -19.57 16.21
C ALA A 43 6.89 -20.62 16.41
N PRO A 44 7.22 -21.49 15.43
CA PRO A 44 8.32 -22.45 15.56
C PRO A 44 9.72 -21.80 15.64
N ILE A 45 9.88 -20.55 15.16
CA ILE A 45 11.17 -19.84 15.08
C ILE A 45 11.33 -18.84 16.23
N MET A 46 10.27 -18.13 16.58
CA MET A 46 10.24 -17.09 17.62
C MET A 46 9.14 -17.36 18.66
N PRO A 47 9.21 -18.47 19.41
CA PRO A 47 8.10 -18.99 20.19
C PRO A 47 7.60 -18.07 21.30
N PHE A 48 8.51 -17.36 21.99
CA PHE A 48 8.12 -16.48 23.10
C PHE A 48 7.50 -15.17 22.62
N VAL A 49 8.07 -14.56 21.57
CA VAL A 49 7.59 -13.28 21.02
C VAL A 49 6.22 -13.45 20.37
N THR A 50 6.08 -14.48 19.54
CA THR A 50 4.81 -14.77 18.86
C THR A 50 3.72 -15.15 19.87
N ASP A 51 4.03 -15.95 20.89
CA ASP A 51 3.06 -16.33 21.93
C ASP A 51 2.61 -15.13 22.78
N ALA A 52 3.53 -14.23 23.14
CA ALA A 52 3.19 -13.01 23.88
C ALA A 52 2.20 -12.13 23.09
N ILE A 53 2.49 -11.87 21.80
CA ILE A 53 1.60 -11.08 20.93
C ILE A 53 0.26 -11.79 20.74
N TYR A 54 0.27 -13.10 20.50
CA TYR A 54 -0.95 -13.86 20.24
C TYR A 54 -1.86 -13.93 21.47
N ARG A 55 -1.29 -14.05 22.69
CA ARG A 55 -2.07 -13.98 23.93
C ARG A 55 -2.71 -12.62 24.14
N GLU A 56 -2.00 -11.55 23.86
CA GLU A 56 -2.56 -10.19 23.95
C GLU A 56 -3.75 -10.01 23.01
N LEU A 57 -3.65 -10.51 21.78
CA LEU A 57 -4.68 -10.36 20.76
C LEU A 57 -5.87 -11.33 20.92
N TYR A 58 -5.62 -12.56 21.36
CA TYR A 58 -6.60 -13.66 21.29
C TYR A 58 -6.86 -14.35 22.63
N GLY A 59 -6.15 -13.99 23.70
CA GLY A 59 -6.30 -14.61 25.03
C GLY A 59 -5.82 -16.05 25.14
N LYS A 60 -5.13 -16.58 24.13
CA LYS A 60 -4.65 -17.98 24.07
C LYS A 60 -3.26 -18.10 23.48
N SER A 61 -2.65 -19.28 23.60
CA SER A 61 -1.31 -19.53 23.08
C SER A 61 -1.32 -19.73 21.57
N VAL A 62 -0.34 -19.18 20.86
CA VAL A 62 -0.16 -19.49 19.43
C VAL A 62 0.20 -20.97 19.23
N HIS A 63 0.86 -21.60 20.21
CA HIS A 63 1.31 -23.00 20.14
C HIS A 63 0.16 -24.00 20.26
N SER A 64 -1.05 -23.56 20.59
CA SER A 64 -2.27 -24.37 20.50
C SER A 64 -2.97 -24.31 19.15
N GLU A 65 -2.48 -23.47 18.23
CA GLU A 65 -3.04 -23.33 16.89
C GLU A 65 -2.44 -24.35 15.92
N ARG A 66 -3.20 -24.66 14.87
CA ARG A 66 -2.66 -25.38 13.72
C ARG A 66 -1.76 -24.46 12.90
N PHE A 67 -0.78 -25.07 12.23
CA PHE A 67 -0.03 -24.37 11.20
C PHE A 67 -1.00 -23.90 10.10
N PRO A 68 -0.84 -22.66 9.58
CA PRO A 68 -1.81 -22.10 8.66
C PRO A 68 -1.62 -22.70 7.25
N GLU A 69 -2.73 -23.15 6.66
CA GLU A 69 -2.78 -23.67 5.28
C GLU A 69 -3.20 -22.57 4.30
N PRO A 70 -2.71 -22.53 3.05
CA PRO A 70 -3.15 -21.54 2.06
C PRO A 70 -4.66 -21.58 1.83
N ASP A 71 -5.28 -20.40 1.69
CA ASP A 71 -6.67 -20.31 1.23
C ASP A 71 -6.67 -20.32 -0.31
N GLU A 72 -7.30 -21.31 -0.92
CA GLU A 72 -7.27 -21.55 -2.38
C GLU A 72 -7.76 -20.33 -3.18
N GLU A 73 -8.75 -19.60 -2.65
CA GLU A 73 -9.29 -18.37 -3.25
C GLU A 73 -8.24 -17.29 -3.48
N PHE A 74 -7.19 -17.22 -2.66
CA PHE A 74 -6.13 -16.22 -2.80
C PHE A 74 -5.00 -16.65 -3.74
N LEU A 75 -4.98 -17.92 -4.17
CA LEU A 75 -3.95 -18.43 -5.08
C LEU A 75 -4.24 -18.11 -6.55
N GLU A 76 -5.51 -17.85 -6.89
CA GLU A 76 -5.94 -17.50 -8.25
C GLU A 76 -5.77 -16.01 -8.56
N GLU A 77 -5.65 -15.17 -7.53
CA GLU A 77 -5.53 -13.72 -7.65
C GLU A 77 -4.13 -13.28 -8.07
N SER A 78 -4.05 -12.35 -9.04
CA SER A 78 -2.78 -11.84 -9.54
C SER A 78 -2.17 -10.81 -8.59
N PRO A 79 -0.89 -10.95 -8.19
CA PRO A 79 -0.20 -9.96 -7.33
C PRO A 79 0.23 -8.69 -8.08
N GLU A 80 0.00 -8.60 -9.40
CA GLU A 80 0.52 -7.54 -10.27
C GLU A 80 0.16 -6.14 -9.76
N LEU A 81 -1.09 -5.91 -9.34
CA LEU A 81 -1.53 -4.61 -8.82
C LEU A 81 -0.67 -4.16 -7.63
N ILE A 82 -0.39 -5.06 -6.68
CA ILE A 82 0.39 -4.74 -5.48
C ILE A 82 1.86 -4.51 -5.82
N PHE A 83 2.44 -5.31 -6.73
CA PHE A 83 3.81 -5.07 -7.18
C PHE A 83 3.93 -3.73 -7.88
N ARG A 84 3.01 -3.38 -8.78
CA ARG A 84 2.97 -2.06 -9.42
C ARG A 84 2.80 -0.93 -8.42
N ALA A 85 1.89 -1.07 -7.45
CA ALA A 85 1.71 -0.05 -6.41
C ALA A 85 2.99 0.15 -5.58
N CYS A 86 3.74 -0.92 -5.28
CA CYS A 86 5.02 -0.82 -4.57
C CYS A 86 6.10 -0.12 -5.41
N GLU A 87 6.20 -0.43 -6.70
CA GLU A 87 7.14 0.23 -7.62
C GLU A 87 6.85 1.73 -7.72
N VAL A 88 5.59 2.11 -7.90
CA VAL A 88 5.15 3.51 -7.97
C VAL A 88 5.42 4.25 -6.65
N ASN A 89 5.10 3.63 -5.52
CA ASN A 89 5.40 4.21 -4.21
C ASN A 89 6.90 4.50 -4.04
N HIS A 90 7.76 3.56 -4.45
CA HIS A 90 9.21 3.75 -4.44
C HIS A 90 9.65 4.91 -5.35
N ALA A 91 9.12 4.99 -6.58
CA ALA A 91 9.44 6.05 -7.53
C ALA A 91 9.04 7.44 -7.00
N ILE A 92 7.84 7.58 -6.43
CA ILE A 92 7.36 8.85 -5.88
C ILE A 92 8.22 9.27 -4.67
N TRP A 93 8.53 8.35 -3.74
CA TRP A 93 9.41 8.67 -2.61
C TRP A 93 10.81 9.08 -3.05
N LYS A 94 11.38 8.40 -4.04
CA LYS A 94 12.67 8.76 -4.63
C LYS A 94 12.64 10.17 -5.20
N TYR A 95 11.61 10.50 -5.98
CA TYR A 95 11.43 11.84 -6.52
C TYR A 95 11.31 12.90 -5.42
N LYS A 96 10.49 12.68 -4.38
CA LYS A 96 10.34 13.62 -3.27
C LYS A 96 11.69 13.91 -2.62
N LYS A 97 12.46 12.85 -2.34
CA LYS A 97 13.81 12.97 -1.76
C LYS A 97 14.77 13.74 -2.66
N GLN A 98 14.76 13.48 -3.97
CA GLN A 98 15.62 14.18 -4.94
C GLN A 98 15.23 15.65 -5.10
N SER A 99 13.96 15.98 -4.91
CA SER A 99 13.42 17.35 -5.03
C SER A 99 13.44 18.12 -3.71
N GLY A 100 14.03 17.57 -2.64
CA GLY A 100 14.10 18.20 -1.32
C GLY A 100 12.76 18.25 -0.57
N LEU A 101 11.75 17.51 -1.02
CA LEU A 101 10.44 17.41 -0.37
C LEU A 101 10.46 16.36 0.75
N LYS A 102 9.71 16.62 1.83
CA LYS A 102 9.42 15.58 2.83
C LYS A 102 8.47 14.56 2.24
N LEU A 103 8.50 13.32 2.74
CA LEU A 103 7.62 12.25 2.23
C LEU A 103 6.13 12.58 2.42
N SER A 104 5.79 13.37 3.43
CA SER A 104 4.43 13.87 3.73
C SER A 104 4.00 15.07 2.89
N ASP A 105 4.93 15.76 2.22
CA ASP A 105 4.59 16.99 1.50
C ASP A 105 3.74 16.64 0.27
N PRO A 106 2.65 17.38 -0.01
CA PRO A 106 1.81 17.10 -1.16
C PRO A 106 2.56 17.38 -2.47
N ILE A 107 2.19 16.66 -3.54
CA ILE A 107 2.69 16.93 -4.89
C ILE A 107 1.61 17.71 -5.65
N MET A 108 1.94 18.95 -6.00
CA MET A 108 1.05 19.89 -6.70
C MET A 108 1.13 19.76 -8.22
N GLU A 109 2.17 19.09 -8.73
CA GLU A 109 2.29 18.78 -10.15
C GLU A 109 1.26 17.73 -10.56
N ARG A 110 0.89 17.72 -11.84
CA ARG A 110 0.07 16.65 -12.41
C ARG A 110 0.91 15.39 -12.55
N ILE A 111 0.42 14.29 -12.01
CA ILE A 111 1.05 12.97 -12.06
C ILE A 111 0.29 12.08 -13.03
N TYR A 112 1.01 11.37 -13.88
CA TYR A 112 0.47 10.37 -14.78
C TYR A 112 0.81 8.98 -14.28
N LEU A 113 -0.21 8.14 -14.15
CA LEU A 113 -0.08 6.75 -13.70
C LEU A 113 -0.60 5.79 -14.79
N PRO A 114 -0.08 4.56 -14.87
CA PRO A 114 -0.66 3.54 -15.74
C PRO A 114 -2.08 3.20 -15.27
N ARG A 115 -2.99 2.94 -16.21
CA ARG A 115 -4.41 2.61 -15.92
C ARG A 115 -4.59 1.44 -14.97
N THR A 116 -3.64 0.50 -14.97
CA THR A 116 -3.61 -0.67 -14.07
C THR A 116 -3.61 -0.31 -12.58
N LEU A 117 -3.26 0.92 -12.21
CA LEU A 117 -3.26 1.41 -10.82
C LEU A 117 -4.57 2.08 -10.39
N GLU A 118 -5.55 2.20 -11.27
CA GLU A 118 -6.87 2.76 -10.94
C GLU A 118 -7.49 2.15 -9.66
N PRO A 119 -7.42 0.83 -9.42
CA PRO A 119 -7.98 0.24 -8.18
C PRO A 119 -7.28 0.68 -6.89
N ALA A 120 -6.06 1.21 -6.96
CA ALA A 120 -5.26 1.66 -5.80
C ALA A 120 -5.07 3.19 -5.76
N LEU A 121 -5.83 3.93 -6.58
CA LEU A 121 -5.67 5.37 -6.73
C LEU A 121 -5.84 6.13 -5.41
N GLU A 122 -6.89 5.82 -4.66
CA GLU A 122 -7.22 6.53 -3.43
C GLU A 122 -6.12 6.41 -2.38
N GLU A 123 -5.55 5.21 -2.22
CA GLU A 123 -4.42 4.95 -1.33
C GLU A 123 -3.16 5.70 -1.75
N LEU A 124 -2.86 5.73 -3.06
CA LEU A 124 -1.70 6.45 -3.60
C LEU A 124 -1.86 7.96 -3.44
N MET A 125 -3.06 8.49 -3.68
CA MET A 125 -3.39 9.90 -3.48
C MET A 125 -3.25 10.31 -2.01
N ASP A 126 -3.78 9.50 -1.10
CA ASP A 126 -3.71 9.78 0.34
C ASP A 126 -2.29 9.68 0.88
N LEU A 127 -1.54 8.64 0.49
CA LEU A 127 -0.17 8.41 0.97
C LEU A 127 0.79 9.50 0.49
N HIS A 128 0.67 9.91 -0.77
CA HIS A 128 1.62 10.85 -1.38
C HIS A 128 1.11 12.29 -1.46
N GLY A 129 -0.15 12.55 -1.07
CA GLY A 129 -0.76 13.87 -1.20
C GLY A 129 -0.85 14.33 -2.66
N LEU A 130 -1.16 13.42 -3.59
CA LEU A 130 -1.28 13.74 -5.01
C LEU A 130 -2.55 14.55 -5.24
N LYS A 131 -2.44 15.74 -5.85
CA LYS A 131 -3.60 16.61 -6.09
C LYS A 131 -4.22 16.44 -7.47
N TYR A 132 -3.41 16.10 -8.46
CA TYR A 132 -3.86 15.96 -9.85
C TYR A 132 -3.27 14.69 -10.44
N VAL A 133 -4.11 13.69 -10.68
CA VAL A 133 -3.72 12.40 -11.27
C VAL A 133 -4.48 12.18 -12.56
N GLU A 134 -3.79 11.75 -13.62
CA GLU A 134 -4.40 11.29 -14.87
C GLU A 134 -3.83 9.91 -15.24
N PHE A 135 -4.67 9.05 -15.81
CA PHE A 135 -4.21 7.74 -16.27
C PHE A 135 -3.78 7.78 -17.73
N TYR A 136 -2.81 6.94 -18.07
CA TYR A 136 -2.46 6.60 -19.44
C TYR A 136 -2.57 5.09 -19.68
N GLU A 137 -2.85 4.70 -20.92
CA GLU A 137 -3.00 3.29 -21.32
C GLU A 137 -1.64 2.69 -21.73
N GLU A 138 -1.14 3.04 -22.92
CA GLU A 138 0.12 2.49 -23.45
C GLU A 138 1.31 3.41 -23.28
N ARG A 139 1.11 4.73 -23.41
CA ARG A 139 2.18 5.73 -23.37
C ARG A 139 1.74 6.97 -22.61
N PRO A 140 2.63 7.59 -21.82
CA PRO A 140 2.35 8.88 -21.19
C PRO A 140 2.30 10.00 -22.25
N PRO A 141 1.81 11.20 -21.89
CA PRO A 141 1.90 12.38 -22.74
C PRO A 141 3.34 12.68 -23.19
N GLU A 142 3.51 13.20 -24.41
CA GLU A 142 4.85 13.45 -25.00
C GLU A 142 5.69 14.46 -24.21
N ASP A 143 5.04 15.40 -23.52
CA ASP A 143 5.69 16.41 -22.68
C ASP A 143 5.96 15.92 -21.25
N ALA A 144 5.58 14.69 -20.90
CA ALA A 144 5.70 14.18 -19.54
C ALA A 144 7.14 13.81 -19.18
N VAL A 145 7.54 14.13 -17.95
CA VAL A 145 8.86 13.82 -17.40
C VAL A 145 8.80 12.54 -16.58
N ASP A 146 9.64 11.57 -16.93
CA ASP A 146 9.72 10.28 -16.23
C ASP A 146 10.26 10.44 -14.79
N MET A 147 9.55 9.85 -13.83
CA MET A 147 9.94 9.76 -12.42
C MET A 147 10.43 8.36 -12.05
N GLY A 148 10.34 7.40 -12.97
CA GLY A 148 10.65 5.98 -12.81
C GLY A 148 9.40 5.12 -12.65
N SER A 149 9.53 3.84 -12.99
CA SER A 149 8.49 2.80 -12.77
C SER A 149 7.13 3.12 -13.38
N GLY A 150 7.10 3.80 -14.53
CA GLY A 150 5.85 4.17 -15.22
C GLY A 150 5.11 5.35 -14.56
N VAL A 151 5.73 6.04 -13.61
CA VAL A 151 5.18 7.28 -13.04
C VAL A 151 5.78 8.45 -13.79
N TYR A 152 4.93 9.35 -14.28
CA TYR A 152 5.39 10.57 -14.95
C TYR A 152 4.77 11.80 -14.30
N ARG A 153 5.37 12.96 -14.53
CA ARG A 153 4.81 14.26 -14.12
C ARG A 153 4.73 15.21 -15.29
N LYS A 154 3.76 16.12 -15.25
CA LYS A 154 3.76 17.27 -16.15
C LYS A 154 4.87 18.23 -15.73
N PRO A 155 5.76 18.66 -16.63
CA PRO A 155 6.79 19.64 -16.30
C PRO A 155 6.13 20.93 -15.82
N ALA A 156 6.74 21.57 -14.81
CA ALA A 156 6.35 22.92 -14.42
C ALA A 156 6.49 23.83 -15.64
N SER A 157 5.41 24.54 -16.01
CA SER A 157 5.46 25.48 -17.12
C SER A 157 6.56 26.50 -16.84
N THR A 158 7.62 26.49 -17.64
CA THR A 158 8.62 27.55 -17.64
C THR A 158 7.90 28.83 -18.06
N ILE A 159 7.77 29.76 -17.11
CA ILE A 159 7.40 31.16 -17.40
C ILE A 159 8.64 31.86 -17.94
#